data_AF-A0A2V7PTM1-F1
#
_entry.id   AF-A0A2V7PTM1-F1
#
_cell.length_a   1.000
_cell.length_b   1.000
_cell.length_c   1.000
_cell.angle_alpha   90.00
_cell.angle_beta   90.00
_cell.angle_gamma   90.00
#
_symmetry.space_group_name_H-M   'P 1'
#
loop_
_entity.id
_entity.type
_entity.pdbx_description
1 polymer ?
#
loop_
_entity_poly.entity_id
_entity_poly.type
_entity_poly.pdbx_seq_one_letter_code
_entity_poly.pdbx_strand_id
1 'polypeptide(L)'
;VERLTDYYLGNRALAFAAVPKSMALMEEAFYSTAFRERYPRFNGLIWAYHWLQVGLYEPLLGASTPAERAAGVETTVKRFWAMVHSPSTGFPQLMPMTPAVAPRFTARHPRAAAIFDNLHMMHDIISDILASPKVPRAEKAKAISAALEEFRDGTRNTMTAEEWREMAAMMGGVSRMGGVAWPPP
;
A
#
# COMPACT_ATOMS: atom_id res chain seq x y z
N VAL A 1 14.25 12.44 2.07
CA VAL A 1 13.22 11.52 2.57
C VAL A 1 13.33 11.35 4.07
N GLU A 2 14.44 10.83 4.62
CA GLU A 2 14.56 10.57 6.07
C GLU A 2 14.18 11.75 6.99
N ARG A 3 14.66 12.98 6.72
CA ARG A 3 14.24 14.15 7.53
C ARG A 3 12.73 14.41 7.54
N LEU A 4 12.05 14.17 6.41
CA LEU A 4 10.59 14.29 6.33
C LEU A 4 9.90 13.13 7.08
N THR A 5 10.46 11.93 6.98
CA THR A 5 10.01 10.76 7.75
C THR A 5 10.14 11.01 9.25
N ASP A 6 11.25 11.59 9.72
CA ASP A 6 11.45 11.94 11.13
C ASP A 6 10.47 13.02 11.59
N TYR A 7 10.25 14.05 10.76
CA TYR A 7 9.24 15.08 11.03
C TYR A 7 7.83 14.47 11.15
N TYR A 8 7.45 13.59 10.21
CA TYR A 8 6.16 12.88 10.24
C TYR A 8 6.02 12.06 11.53
N LEU A 9 7.02 11.25 11.87
CA LEU A 9 7.02 10.39 13.06
C LEU A 9 7.07 11.17 14.38
N GLY A 10 7.53 12.43 14.35
CA GLY A 10 7.43 13.35 15.48
C GLY A 10 5.98 13.59 15.94
N ASN A 11 4.99 13.43 15.06
CA ASN A 11 3.58 13.51 15.39
C ASN A 11 2.98 12.13 15.70
N ARG A 12 3.28 11.60 16.88
CA ARG A 12 2.82 10.27 17.32
C ARG A 12 1.29 10.10 17.37
N ALA A 13 0.54 11.20 17.42
CA ALA A 13 -0.92 11.15 17.41
C ALA A 13 -1.50 10.78 16.04
N LEU A 14 -0.74 10.98 14.96
CA LEU A 14 -1.18 10.75 13.58
C LEU A 14 -0.33 9.72 12.86
N ALA A 15 0.96 9.65 13.18
CA ALA A 15 1.93 8.90 12.39
C ALA A 15 1.75 7.38 12.51
N PHE A 16 1.70 6.70 11.37
CA PHE A 16 1.72 5.25 11.32
C PHE A 16 3.13 4.73 11.57
N ALA A 17 3.19 3.49 12.05
CA ALA A 17 4.43 2.82 12.38
C ALA A 17 5.39 2.82 11.18
N ALA A 18 6.67 3.06 11.47
CA ALA A 18 7.76 3.01 10.47
C ALA A 18 8.32 1.60 10.25
N VAL A 19 7.58 0.58 10.70
CA VAL A 19 7.88 -0.83 10.54
C VAL A 19 6.67 -1.51 9.89
N PRO A 20 6.87 -2.53 9.02
CA PRO A 20 5.75 -3.17 8.33
C PRO A 20 4.81 -3.84 9.34
N LYS A 21 3.51 -3.60 9.20
CA LYS A 21 2.47 -4.28 9.98
C LYS A 21 2.14 -5.63 9.33
N SER A 22 1.72 -6.59 10.14
CA SER A 22 1.32 -7.92 9.68
C SER A 22 0.08 -7.85 8.79
N MET A 23 0.15 -8.49 7.63
CA MET A 23 -1.00 -8.59 6.69
C MET A 23 -2.21 -9.29 7.30
N ALA A 24 -2.03 -10.08 8.37
CA ALA A 24 -3.13 -10.69 9.12
C ALA A 24 -4.13 -9.63 9.63
N LEU A 25 -3.68 -8.41 9.94
CA LEU A 25 -4.56 -7.31 10.36
C LEU A 25 -5.57 -6.90 9.29
N MET A 26 -5.24 -7.09 8.01
CA MET A 26 -6.10 -6.78 6.88
C MET A 26 -6.88 -8.01 6.40
N GLU A 27 -6.26 -9.19 6.39
CA GLU A 27 -6.85 -10.39 5.77
C GLU A 27 -7.64 -11.29 6.74
N GLU A 28 -7.37 -11.24 8.05
CA GLU A 28 -7.90 -12.21 9.02
C GLU A 28 -8.89 -11.63 10.03
N ALA A 29 -9.18 -10.34 9.97
CA ALA A 29 -10.22 -9.75 10.82
C ALA A 29 -11.61 -10.29 10.43
N PHE A 30 -12.52 -10.38 11.39
CA PHE A 30 -13.86 -10.94 11.13
C PHE A 30 -14.67 -10.15 10.07
N TYR A 31 -14.31 -8.88 9.84
CA TYR A 31 -14.90 -8.00 8.83
C TYR A 31 -14.10 -7.90 7.53
N SER A 32 -12.91 -8.52 7.47
CA SER A 32 -12.04 -8.50 6.30
C SER A 32 -12.81 -8.90 5.04
N THR A 33 -12.37 -8.38 3.91
CA THR A 33 -12.87 -8.64 2.55
C THR A 33 -14.25 -8.08 2.23
N ALA A 34 -14.99 -7.57 3.22
CA ALA A 34 -16.36 -7.10 3.02
C ALA A 34 -16.50 -6.03 1.93
N PHE A 35 -15.54 -5.12 1.81
CA PHE A 35 -15.54 -4.09 0.77
C PHE A 35 -15.15 -4.66 -0.58
N ARG A 36 -14.08 -5.45 -0.67
CA ARG A 36 -13.62 -6.01 -1.96
C ARG A 36 -14.62 -6.98 -2.57
N GLU A 37 -15.37 -7.71 -1.75
CA GLU A 37 -16.45 -8.59 -2.21
C GLU A 37 -17.67 -7.79 -2.70
N ARG A 38 -18.04 -6.74 -1.98
CA ARG A 38 -19.24 -5.94 -2.31
C ARG A 38 -19.00 -4.94 -3.44
N TYR A 39 -17.80 -4.40 -3.55
CA TYR A 39 -17.42 -3.34 -4.49
C TYR A 39 -16.10 -3.66 -5.23
N PRO A 40 -15.99 -4.81 -5.91
CA PRO A 40 -14.72 -5.31 -6.45
C PRO A 40 -14.06 -4.37 -7.45
N ARG A 41 -14.84 -3.69 -8.29
CA ARG A 41 -14.31 -2.70 -9.25
C ARG A 41 -13.76 -1.46 -8.55
N PHE A 42 -14.40 -1.02 -7.46
CA PHE A 42 -13.92 0.13 -6.72
C PHE A 42 -12.66 -0.23 -5.93
N ASN A 43 -12.63 -1.41 -5.30
CA ASN A 43 -11.43 -1.95 -4.68
C ASN A 43 -10.25 -2.03 -5.66
N GLY A 44 -10.47 -2.57 -6.86
CA GLY A 44 -9.44 -2.63 -7.90
C GLY A 44 -8.93 -1.26 -8.33
N LEU A 45 -9.80 -0.25 -8.41
CA LEU A 45 -9.40 1.13 -8.69
C LEU A 45 -8.54 1.72 -7.54
N ILE A 46 -8.91 1.48 -6.29
CA ILE A 46 -8.13 1.91 -5.11
C ILE A 46 -6.74 1.26 -5.15
N TRP A 47 -6.64 -0.03 -5.45
CA TRP A 47 -5.34 -0.69 -5.58
C TRP A 47 -4.53 -0.21 -6.79
N ALA A 48 -5.16 0.08 -7.92
CA ALA A 48 -4.47 0.72 -9.05
C ALA A 48 -3.92 2.11 -8.66
N TYR A 49 -4.66 2.86 -7.83
CA TYR A 49 -4.21 4.13 -7.27
C TYR A 49 -3.06 3.96 -6.27
N HIS A 50 -3.15 3.00 -5.34
CA HIS A 50 -2.05 2.65 -4.42
C HIS A 50 -0.77 2.34 -5.21
N TRP A 51 -0.89 1.52 -6.26
CA TRP A 51 0.20 1.19 -7.18
C TRP A 51 0.83 2.44 -7.80
N LEU A 52 0.02 3.38 -8.30
CA LEU A 52 0.52 4.62 -8.89
C LEU A 52 1.28 5.46 -7.87
N GLN A 53 0.74 5.63 -6.65
CA GLN A 53 1.36 6.44 -5.60
C GLN A 53 2.78 5.96 -5.29
N VAL A 54 2.94 4.65 -5.03
CA VAL A 54 4.25 4.10 -4.66
C VAL A 54 5.14 3.91 -5.87
N GLY A 55 4.56 3.56 -7.02
CA GLY A 55 5.27 3.37 -8.28
C GLY A 55 5.95 4.64 -8.77
N LEU A 56 5.37 5.82 -8.53
CA LEU A 56 6.00 7.10 -8.89
C LEU A 56 7.29 7.37 -8.10
N TYR A 57 7.50 6.79 -6.92
CA TYR A 57 8.73 7.00 -6.16
C TYR A 57 9.96 6.36 -6.83
N GLU A 58 9.78 5.32 -7.64
CA GLU A 58 10.85 4.70 -8.41
C GLU A 58 11.57 5.71 -9.32
N PRO A 59 10.90 6.33 -10.31
CA PRO A 59 11.56 7.30 -11.17
C PRO A 59 11.90 8.60 -10.44
N LEU A 60 11.05 9.06 -9.49
CA LEU A 60 11.30 10.32 -8.78
C LEU A 60 12.57 10.28 -7.92
N LEU A 61 12.89 9.13 -7.32
CA LEU A 61 14.02 8.98 -6.39
C LEU A 61 15.12 8.06 -6.90
N GLY A 62 14.88 7.32 -7.98
CA GLY A 62 15.83 6.37 -8.58
C GLY A 62 16.49 6.85 -9.88
N ALA A 63 15.88 7.79 -10.61
CA ALA A 63 16.47 8.31 -11.84
C ALA A 63 17.66 9.25 -11.56
N SER A 64 18.70 9.13 -12.38
CA SER A 64 19.95 9.90 -12.29
C SER A 64 19.87 11.24 -13.01
N THR A 65 18.99 11.35 -14.02
CA THR A 65 18.82 12.57 -14.81
C THR A 65 17.37 13.08 -14.81
N PRO A 66 17.15 14.38 -15.04
CA PRO A 66 15.79 14.92 -15.21
C PRO A 66 15.01 14.26 -16.36
N ALA A 67 15.69 13.94 -17.46
CA ALA A 67 15.06 13.30 -18.62
C ALA A 67 14.60 11.86 -18.30
N GLU A 68 15.45 11.06 -17.65
CA GLU A 68 15.11 9.71 -17.19
C GLU A 68 13.94 9.74 -16.19
N ARG A 69 13.95 10.70 -15.25
CA ARG A 69 12.85 10.91 -14.30
C ARG A 69 11.53 11.19 -15.02
N ALA A 70 11.54 12.12 -15.98
CA ALA A 70 10.35 12.48 -16.74
C ALA A 70 9.79 11.28 -17.52
N ALA A 71 10.66 10.55 -18.24
CA ALA A 71 10.27 9.36 -18.99
C ALA A 71 9.73 8.25 -18.08
N GLY A 72 10.34 8.05 -16.91
CA GLY A 72 9.87 7.08 -15.91
C GLY A 72 8.50 7.46 -15.35
N VAL A 73 8.28 8.72 -14.98
CA VAL A 73 6.97 9.22 -14.52
C VAL A 73 5.91 9.03 -15.61
N GLU A 74 6.21 9.39 -16.86
CA GLU A 74 5.29 9.21 -17.98
C GLU A 74 4.93 7.73 -18.17
N THR A 75 5.92 6.83 -18.10
CA THR A 75 5.73 5.38 -18.20
C THR A 75 4.81 4.86 -17.10
N THR A 76 5.05 5.25 -15.85
CA THR A 76 4.23 4.84 -14.70
C THR A 76 2.80 5.36 -14.83
N VAL A 77 2.61 6.62 -15.21
CA VAL A 77 1.26 7.21 -15.41
C VAL A 77 0.52 6.52 -16.56
N LYS A 78 1.19 6.26 -17.69
CA LYS A 78 0.60 5.52 -18.81
C LYS A 78 0.15 4.13 -18.41
N ARG A 79 0.93 3.42 -17.59
CA ARG A 79 0.57 2.10 -17.07
C ARG A 79 -0.63 2.15 -16.13
N PHE A 80 -0.72 3.15 -15.24
CA PHE A 80 -1.91 3.37 -14.43
C PHE A 80 -3.18 3.51 -15.29
N TRP A 81 -3.14 4.39 -16.29
CA TRP A 81 -4.28 4.57 -17.18
C TRP A 81 -4.61 3.31 -17.99
N ALA A 82 -3.62 2.50 -18.37
CA ALA A 82 -3.89 1.20 -19.00
C ALA A 82 -4.70 0.26 -18.07
N MET A 83 -4.39 0.24 -16.77
CA MET A 83 -5.18 -0.52 -15.79
C MET A 83 -6.62 0.00 -15.70
N VAL A 84 -6.79 1.32 -15.64
CA VAL A 84 -8.11 1.98 -15.54
C VAL A 84 -8.97 1.77 -16.79
N HIS A 85 -8.38 1.79 -17.99
CA HIS A 85 -9.09 1.55 -19.23
C HIS A 85 -9.45 0.09 -19.48
N SER A 86 -8.88 -0.86 -18.72
CA SER A 86 -9.17 -2.30 -18.80
C SER A 86 -9.63 -2.87 -17.46
N PRO A 87 -10.68 -2.34 -16.82
CA PRO A 87 -10.96 -2.61 -15.40
C PRO A 87 -11.39 -4.05 -15.09
N SER A 88 -11.80 -4.85 -16.08
CA SER A 88 -12.14 -6.27 -15.89
C SER A 88 -10.92 -7.18 -15.72
N THR A 89 -9.75 -6.76 -16.17
CA THR A 89 -8.52 -7.60 -16.19
C THR A 89 -7.26 -6.86 -15.74
N GLY A 90 -7.28 -5.52 -15.78
CA GLY A 90 -6.11 -4.67 -15.61
C GLY A 90 -5.88 -4.18 -14.18
N PHE A 91 -6.87 -4.26 -13.29
CA PHE A 91 -6.67 -3.86 -11.91
C PHE A 91 -5.82 -4.88 -11.14
N PRO A 92 -5.01 -4.44 -10.16
CA PRO A 92 -4.34 -5.34 -9.24
C PRO A 92 -5.35 -6.28 -8.56
N GLN A 93 -4.93 -7.51 -8.33
CA GLN A 93 -5.70 -8.55 -7.63
C GLN A 93 -5.29 -8.69 -6.16
N LEU A 94 -4.19 -8.07 -5.79
CA LEU A 94 -3.67 -7.98 -4.44
C LEU A 94 -3.25 -6.54 -4.17
N MET A 95 -3.28 -6.15 -2.90
CA MET A 95 -2.77 -4.84 -2.48
C MET A 95 -1.31 -4.69 -2.96
N PRO A 96 -0.98 -3.62 -3.69
CA PRO A 96 0.38 -3.42 -4.16
C PRO A 96 1.31 -3.08 -2.99
N MET A 97 2.32 -3.93 -2.79
CA MET A 97 3.31 -3.72 -1.72
C MET A 97 4.53 -2.98 -2.27
N THR A 98 5.02 -1.99 -1.53
CA THR A 98 6.18 -1.18 -1.92
C THR A 98 7.44 -2.01 -2.25
N PRO A 99 7.81 -3.10 -1.54
CA PRO A 99 8.97 -3.90 -1.92
C PRO A 99 8.88 -4.55 -3.30
N ALA A 100 7.67 -4.84 -3.78
CA ALA A 100 7.45 -5.46 -5.08
C ALA A 100 7.32 -4.41 -6.20
N VAL A 101 6.53 -3.36 -5.98
CA VAL A 101 6.22 -2.35 -7.00
C VAL A 101 7.34 -1.32 -7.15
N ALA A 102 7.96 -0.96 -6.02
CA ALA A 102 8.97 0.09 -5.90
C ALA A 102 10.20 -0.39 -5.09
N PRO A 103 10.94 -1.41 -5.57
CA PRO A 103 12.04 -2.04 -4.84
C PRO A 103 13.22 -1.11 -4.54
N ARG A 104 13.61 -0.20 -5.45
CA ARG A 104 14.74 0.75 -5.24
C ARG A 104 14.35 1.81 -4.22
N PHE A 105 13.12 2.30 -4.28
CA PHE A 105 12.59 3.21 -3.25
C PHE A 105 12.59 2.52 -1.88
N THR A 106 12.06 1.31 -1.81
CA THR A 106 12.00 0.51 -0.58
C THR A 106 13.38 0.22 0.00
N ALA A 107 14.34 -0.16 -0.84
CA ALA A 107 15.71 -0.41 -0.41
C ALA A 107 16.38 0.84 0.17
N ARG A 108 16.14 2.01 -0.44
CA ARG A 108 16.76 3.27 -0.02
C ARG A 108 16.07 3.93 1.18
N HIS A 109 14.75 3.78 1.29
CA HIS A 109 13.90 4.47 2.26
C HIS A 109 12.90 3.52 2.95
N PRO A 110 13.36 2.47 3.64
CA PRO A 110 12.50 1.39 4.14
C PRO A 110 11.46 1.87 5.14
N ARG A 111 11.77 2.87 5.98
CA ARG A 111 10.82 3.45 6.96
C ARG A 111 9.64 4.11 6.26
N ALA A 112 9.91 4.91 5.24
CA ALA A 112 8.87 5.59 4.48
C ALA A 112 8.03 4.58 3.67
N ALA A 113 8.67 3.59 3.06
CA ALA A 113 8.00 2.52 2.32
C ALA A 113 7.06 1.70 3.23
N ALA A 114 7.50 1.33 4.44
CA ALA A 114 6.64 0.66 5.41
C ALA A 114 5.43 1.51 5.84
N ILE A 115 5.61 2.83 6.02
CA ILE A 115 4.49 3.75 6.30
C ILE A 115 3.45 3.73 5.17
N PHE A 116 3.88 3.68 3.90
CA PHE A 116 2.95 3.60 2.77
C PHE A 116 2.16 2.30 2.74
N ASP A 117 2.82 1.15 2.90
CA ASP A 117 2.12 -0.15 2.95
C ASP A 117 1.13 -0.18 4.13
N ASN A 118 1.54 0.31 5.30
CA ASN A 118 0.68 0.44 6.48
C ASN A 118 -0.54 1.34 6.21
N LEU A 119 -0.34 2.45 5.48
CA LEU A 119 -1.42 3.35 5.09
C LEU A 119 -2.38 2.71 4.09
N HIS A 120 -1.86 1.98 3.10
CA HIS A 120 -2.65 1.26 2.11
C HIS A 120 -3.52 0.19 2.76
N MET A 121 -2.95 -0.61 3.67
CA MET A 121 -3.73 -1.58 4.46
C MET A 121 -4.83 -0.89 5.28
N MET A 122 -4.56 0.29 5.85
CA MET A 122 -5.57 1.03 6.61
C MET A 122 -6.75 1.47 5.73
N HIS A 123 -6.50 1.86 4.48
CA HIS A 123 -7.59 2.17 3.54
C HIS A 123 -8.49 0.96 3.30
N ASP A 124 -7.90 -0.23 3.12
CA ASP A 124 -8.64 -1.48 2.97
C ASP A 124 -9.44 -1.82 4.25
N ILE A 125 -8.80 -1.78 5.42
CA ILE A 125 -9.43 -2.08 6.71
C ILE A 125 -10.61 -1.15 7.02
N ILE A 126 -10.45 0.17 6.84
CA ILE A 126 -11.54 1.13 7.07
C ILE A 126 -12.69 0.86 6.09
N SER A 127 -12.38 0.56 4.83
CA SER A 127 -13.39 0.25 3.82
C SER A 127 -14.17 -1.01 4.20
N ASP A 128 -13.49 -2.05 4.67
CA ASP A 128 -14.08 -3.29 5.16
C ASP A 128 -14.97 -3.06 6.39
N ILE A 129 -14.49 -2.31 7.40
CA ILE A 129 -15.30 -1.93 8.57
C ILE A 129 -16.58 -1.20 8.13
N LEU A 130 -16.47 -0.26 7.18
CA LEU A 130 -17.60 0.51 6.70
C LEU A 130 -18.58 -0.31 5.85
N ALA A 131 -18.09 -1.23 5.03
CA ALA A 131 -18.91 -2.06 4.15
C ALA A 131 -19.54 -3.27 4.86
N SER A 132 -18.88 -3.78 5.91
CA SER A 132 -19.26 -5.02 6.58
C SER A 132 -20.58 -4.88 7.34
N PRO A 133 -21.54 -5.81 7.14
CA PRO A 133 -22.73 -5.91 7.98
C PRO A 133 -22.43 -6.54 9.35
N LYS A 134 -21.27 -7.20 9.50
CA LYS A 134 -20.84 -7.81 10.76
C LYS A 134 -20.41 -6.79 11.80
N VAL A 135 -20.10 -5.55 11.38
CA VAL A 135 -19.83 -4.43 12.29
C VAL A 135 -21.09 -3.57 12.41
N PRO A 136 -21.80 -3.60 13.55
CA PRO A 136 -22.97 -2.77 13.77
C PRO A 136 -22.65 -1.28 13.53
N ARG A 137 -23.60 -0.53 12.98
CA ARG A 137 -23.39 0.88 12.62
C ARG A 137 -22.85 1.72 13.79
N ALA A 138 -23.36 1.49 14.99
CA ALA A 138 -22.92 2.20 16.20
C ALA A 138 -21.47 1.87 16.61
N GLU A 139 -20.95 0.70 16.23
CA GLU A 139 -19.61 0.24 16.60
C GLU A 139 -18.53 0.58 15.55
N LYS A 140 -18.91 1.02 14.35
CA LYS A 140 -17.95 1.31 13.25
C LYS A 140 -16.90 2.35 13.65
N ALA A 141 -17.30 3.43 14.32
CA ALA A 141 -16.37 4.47 14.75
C ALA A 141 -15.33 3.95 15.76
N LYS A 142 -15.77 3.08 16.69
CA LYS A 142 -14.89 2.43 17.66
C LYS A 142 -13.92 1.47 16.97
N ALA A 143 -14.40 0.64 16.05
CA ALA A 143 -13.56 -0.28 15.28
C ALA A 143 -12.49 0.46 14.46
N ILE A 144 -12.86 1.57 13.80
CA ILE A 144 -11.90 2.41 13.05
C ILE A 144 -10.86 3.00 14.00
N SER A 145 -11.28 3.50 15.16
CA SER A 145 -10.35 4.08 16.15
C SER A 145 -9.33 3.05 16.65
N ALA A 146 -9.79 1.82 16.95
CA ALA A 146 -8.92 0.73 17.36
C ALA A 146 -7.93 0.32 16.24
N ALA A 147 -8.37 0.28 14.99
CA ALA A 147 -7.48 0.01 13.86
C ALA A 147 -6.41 1.12 13.71
N LEU A 148 -6.80 2.40 13.83
CA LEU A 148 -5.86 3.52 13.79
C LEU A 148 -4.82 3.45 14.91
N GLU A 149 -5.23 3.09 16.13
CA GLU A 149 -4.30 2.87 17.25
C GLU A 149 -3.32 1.72 16.95
N GLU A 150 -3.82 0.62 16.41
CA GLU A 150 -3.01 -0.54 16.05
C GLU A 150 -1.93 -0.21 15.01
N PHE A 151 -2.24 0.59 13.99
CA PHE A 151 -1.28 0.96 12.94
C PHE A 151 -0.33 2.08 13.34
N ARG A 152 -0.63 2.84 14.39
CA ARG A 152 0.31 3.78 15.03
C ARG A 152 1.29 3.08 15.96
N ASP A 153 0.91 1.92 16.49
CA ASP A 153 1.75 1.09 17.33
C ASP A 153 2.75 0.27 16.50
N GLY A 154 4.03 0.62 16.61
CA GLY A 154 5.14 -0.07 15.95
C GLY A 154 5.75 -1.22 16.76
N THR A 155 5.11 -1.68 17.83
CA THR A 155 5.66 -2.72 18.73
C THR A 155 4.92 -4.05 18.72
N ARG A 156 3.70 -4.08 18.17
CA ARG A 156 2.84 -5.27 18.11
C ARG A 156 2.43 -5.56 16.67
N ASN A 157 2.16 -6.82 16.35
CA ASN A 157 1.67 -7.25 15.03
C ASN A 157 2.50 -6.67 13.87
N THR A 158 3.82 -6.68 14.02
CA THR A 158 4.79 -6.21 13.04
C THR A 158 5.44 -7.38 12.32
N MET A 159 6.02 -7.12 11.16
CA MET A 159 6.88 -8.04 10.44
C MET A 159 8.32 -7.51 10.41
N THR A 160 9.27 -8.42 10.31
CA THR A 160 10.65 -8.06 9.97
C THR A 160 10.74 -7.55 8.53
N ALA A 161 11.80 -6.80 8.23
CA ALA A 161 12.05 -6.34 6.87
C ALA A 161 12.33 -7.49 5.88
N GLU A 162 12.77 -8.65 6.37
CA GLU A 162 12.96 -9.85 5.55
C GLU A 162 11.61 -10.46 5.19
N GLU A 163 10.79 -10.80 6.20
CA GLU A 163 9.44 -11.35 5.99
C GLU A 163 8.59 -10.45 5.09
N TRP A 164 8.69 -9.13 5.25
CA TRP A 164 7.96 -8.17 4.43
C TRP A 164 8.34 -8.24 2.94
N ARG A 165 9.64 -8.40 2.63
CA ARG A 165 10.11 -8.55 1.24
C ARG A 165 9.76 -9.93 0.68
N GLU A 166 9.91 -10.98 1.48
CA GLU A 166 9.56 -12.34 1.09
C GLU A 166 8.07 -12.45 0.77
N MET A 167 7.21 -11.90 1.63
CA MET A 167 5.78 -11.86 1.42
C MET A 167 5.42 -11.16 0.09
N ALA A 168 6.05 -10.02 -0.19
CA ALA A 168 5.84 -9.28 -1.44
C ALA A 168 6.22 -10.11 -2.69
N ALA A 169 7.18 -11.04 -2.57
CA ALA A 169 7.55 -11.97 -3.63
C ALA A 169 6.62 -13.19 -3.72
N MET A 170 6.19 -13.73 -2.58
CA MET A 170 5.48 -15.02 -2.48
C MET A 170 3.97 -14.95 -2.76
N MET A 171 3.34 -13.77 -2.66
CA MET A 171 1.90 -13.60 -2.89
C MET A 171 1.50 -13.63 -4.38
N GLY A 172 1.96 -14.63 -5.14
CA GLY A 172 1.66 -14.76 -6.57
C GLY A 172 2.35 -13.73 -7.48
N GLY A 173 3.35 -13.02 -6.93
CA GLY A 173 4.27 -12.15 -7.65
C GLY A 173 3.75 -10.76 -7.99
N VAL A 174 4.70 -9.87 -8.31
CA VAL A 174 4.46 -8.45 -8.61
C VAL A 174 3.41 -8.23 -9.71
N SER A 175 3.21 -9.18 -10.63
CA SER A 175 2.19 -9.09 -11.70
C SER A 175 0.77 -8.96 -11.15
N ARG A 176 0.45 -9.66 -10.06
CA ARG A 176 -0.87 -9.55 -9.38
C ARG A 176 -1.05 -8.24 -8.62
N MET A 177 0.05 -7.54 -8.37
CA MET A 177 0.09 -6.22 -7.74
C MET A 177 0.10 -5.08 -8.76
N GLY A 178 -0.10 -5.35 -10.06
CA GLY A 178 -0.02 -4.33 -11.13
C GLY A 178 1.35 -4.24 -11.81
N GLY A 179 2.35 -5.02 -11.35
CA GLY A 179 3.71 -5.16 -11.88
C GLY A 179 4.70 -4.10 -11.40
N VAL A 180 5.97 -4.23 -11.79
CA VAL A 180 7.01 -3.25 -11.42
C VAL A 180 6.72 -1.91 -12.09
N ALA A 181 6.77 -0.81 -11.33
CA ALA A 181 6.40 0.52 -11.83
C ALA A 181 7.37 1.08 -12.87
N TRP A 182 8.67 0.93 -12.59
CA TRP A 182 9.74 1.36 -13.48
C TRP A 182 10.92 0.40 -13.32
N PRO A 183 11.08 -0.58 -14.22
CA PRO A 183 12.22 -1.47 -14.18
C PRO A 183 13.51 -0.70 -14.48
N PRO A 184 14.67 -1.13 -13.92
CA PRO A 184 15.95 -0.59 -14.34
C PRO A 184 16.15 -0.80 -15.85
N PRO A 185 16.90 0.10 -16.52
CA PRO A 185 17.25 -0.05 -17.92
C PRO A 185 18.07 -1.32 -18.19
#